data_AF-A0A2S7DEM2-F1
#
_entry.id   AF-A0A2S7DEM2-F1
#
_cell.length_a   1.000
_cell.length_b   1.000
_cell.length_c   1.000
_cell.angle_alpha   90.00
_cell.angle_beta   90.00
_cell.angle_gamma   90.00
#
_symmetry.space_group_name_H-M   'P 1'
#
loop_
_entity.id
_entity.type
_entity.pdbx_description
1 polymer ?
#
loop_
_entity_poly.entity_id
_entity_poly.type
_entity_poly.pdbx_seq_one_letter_code
_entity_poly.pdbx_strand_id
1 'polypeptide(L)' 'MAQFFWRKTRAGIFRIAHADGGWQPWFEDEKLMGTYPSPQQALDDLAGGYTDWPSCGDPSELGLPDDIDAWTWHSDAR' A
#
# COMPACT_ATOMS: atom_id res chain seq x y z
N MET A 1 -0.02 -17.78 2.90
CA MET A 1 0.93 -16.96 3.65
C MET A 1 0.63 -15.53 3.28
N ALA A 2 0.25 -14.69 4.23
CA ALA A 2 0.06 -13.27 3.94
C ALA A 2 1.43 -12.59 3.96
N GLN A 3 1.72 -11.80 2.93
CA GLN A 3 2.93 -11.00 2.79
C GLN A 3 2.51 -9.58 2.47
N PHE A 4 2.87 -8.62 3.31
CA PHE A 4 2.52 -7.23 3.07
C PHE A 4 3.46 -6.28 3.80
N PHE A 5 3.60 -5.07 3.24
CA PHE A 5 4.15 -3.92 3.95
C PHE A 5 2.99 -3.11 4.51
N TRP A 6 3.14 -2.51 5.68
CA TRP A 6 2.12 -1.63 6.24
C TRP A 6 2.70 -0.37 6.89
N ARG A 7 1.87 0.68 6.92
CA ARG A 7 2.17 1.95 7.56
C ARG A 7 0.91 2.53 8.18
N LYS A 8 0.98 2.88 9.47
CA LYS A 8 -0.07 3.66 10.13
C LYS A 8 0.18 5.15 9.93
N THR A 9 -0.87 5.85 9.50
CA THR A 9 -0.90 7.31 9.35
C THR A 9 -1.95 7.90 10.30
N ARG A 10 -2.20 9.21 10.21
CA ARG A 10 -3.32 9.86 10.90
C ARG A 10 -4.67 9.52 10.27
N ALA A 11 -4.71 9.23 8.97
CA ALA A 11 -5.92 8.88 8.24
C ALA A 11 -6.34 7.42 8.46
N GLY A 12 -5.37 6.52 8.63
CA GLY A 12 -5.59 5.08 8.80
C GLY A 12 -4.34 4.27 8.44
N ILE A 13 -4.52 2.97 8.27
CA ILE A 13 -3.48 2.00 7.92
C ILE A 13 -3.48 1.78 6.40
N PHE A 14 -2.35 2.07 5.77
CA PHE A 14 -2.09 1.65 4.40
C PHE A 14 -1.34 0.33 4.39
N ARG A 15 -1.59 -0.47 3.35
CA ARG A 15 -0.90 -1.75 3.11
C ARG A 15 -0.55 -1.90 1.63
N ILE A 16 0.63 -2.45 1.37
CA ILE A 16 1.00 -2.99 0.06
C ILE A 16 1.05 -4.50 0.21
N ALA A 17 -0.01 -5.18 -0.22
CA ALA A 17 -0.22 -6.60 0.01
C ALA A 17 0.06 -7.44 -1.24
N HIS A 18 0.76 -8.57 -1.07
CA HIS A 18 0.99 -9.51 -2.16
C HIS A 18 -0.17 -10.51 -2.25
N ALA A 19 -0.98 -10.36 -3.29
CA ALA A 19 -2.18 -11.17 -3.55
C ALA A 19 -2.43 -11.30 -5.07
N ASP A 20 -3.08 -12.40 -5.48
CA ASP A 20 -3.51 -12.63 -6.87
C ASP A 20 -2.41 -12.46 -7.93
N GLY A 21 -1.16 -12.79 -7.59
CA GLY A 21 -0.03 -12.73 -8.51
C GLY A 21 0.67 -11.37 -8.62
N GLY A 22 0.37 -10.41 -7.74
CA GLY A 22 1.11 -9.15 -7.66
C GLY A 22 0.92 -8.41 -6.35
N TRP A 23 1.49 -7.22 -6.29
CA TRP A 23 1.37 -6.29 -5.16
C TRP A 23 0.20 -5.34 -5.40
N GLN A 24 -0.62 -5.15 -4.38
CA GLN A 24 -1.85 -4.37 -4.45
C GLN A 24 -1.85 -3.34 -3.30
N PRO A 25 -2.19 -2.07 -3.58
CA PRO A 25 -2.37 -1.06 -2.54
C PRO A 25 -3.73 -1.20 -1.86
N TRP A 26 -3.74 -1.00 -0.54
CA TRP A 26 -4.94 -1.04 0.29
C TRP A 26 -4.93 0.10 1.31
N PHE A 27 -6.11 0.59 1.65
CA PHE A 27 -6.36 1.46 2.79
C PHE A 27 -7.41 0.83 3.69
N GLU A 28 -7.04 0.48 4.92
CA GLU A 28 -7.88 -0.36 5.79
C GLU A 28 -8.44 -1.56 4.98
N ASP A 29 -9.74 -1.81 4.98
CA ASP A 29 -10.38 -2.90 4.24
C ASP A 29 -10.69 -2.58 2.76
N GLU A 30 -10.25 -1.42 2.26
CA GLU A 30 -10.47 -0.97 0.89
C GLU A 30 -9.29 -1.38 -0.02
N LYS A 31 -9.59 -2.19 -1.04
CA LYS A 31 -8.63 -2.48 -2.12
C LYS A 31 -8.62 -1.32 -3.10
N LEU A 32 -7.46 -0.74 -3.35
CA LEU A 32 -7.28 0.33 -4.32
C LEU A 32 -6.91 -0.25 -5.69
N MET A 33 -7.08 0.54 -6.75
CA MET A 33 -6.73 0.12 -8.11
C MET A 33 -5.25 -0.21 -8.23
N GLY A 34 -4.95 -1.23 -9.04
CA GLY A 34 -3.59 -1.58 -9.45
C GLY A 34 -3.16 -2.97 -8.99
N THR A 35 -2.32 -3.60 -9.79
CA THR A 35 -1.63 -4.84 -9.43
C THR A 35 -0.25 -4.79 -10.08
N TYR A 36 0.78 -4.86 -9.24
CA TYR A 36 2.13 -4.48 -9.61
C TYR A 36 3.12 -5.65 -9.45
N PRO A 37 4.19 -5.70 -10.25
CA PRO A 37 5.21 -6.74 -10.12
C PRO A 37 6.12 -6.56 -8.89
N SER A 38 6.17 -5.36 -8.30
CA SER A 38 6.97 -5.06 -7.11
C SER A 38 6.20 -4.20 -6.10
N PRO A 39 6.53 -4.29 -4.80
CA PRO A 39 5.85 -3.48 -3.78
C PRO A 39 6.21 -2.00 -3.90
N GLN A 40 7.45 -1.70 -4.33
CA GLN A 40 7.89 -0.32 -4.59
C GLN A 40 7.05 0.35 -5.66
N GLN A 41 6.75 -0.34 -6.77
CA GLN A 41 5.94 0.26 -7.84
C GLN A 41 4.49 0.50 -7.41
N ALA A 42 3.94 -0.37 -6.56
CA ALA A 42 2.62 -0.14 -5.96
C ALA A 42 2.61 1.08 -5.01
N LEU A 43 3.71 1.27 -4.28
CA LEU A 43 3.88 2.42 -3.39
C LEU A 43 4.05 3.73 -4.18
N ASP A 44 4.82 3.74 -5.27
CA ASP A 44 5.02 4.92 -6.10
C ASP A 44 3.67 5.47 -6.62
N ASP A 45 2.81 4.58 -7.14
CA ASP A 45 1.49 4.96 -7.63
C ASP A 45 0.55 5.39 -6.50
N LEU A 46 0.61 4.73 -5.35
CA LEU A 46 -0.19 5.08 -4.17
C LEU A 46 0.21 6.46 -3.62
N ALA A 47 1.49 6.67 -3.33
CA ALA A 47 2.01 7.91 -2.77
C ALA A 47 1.95 9.06 -3.80
N GLY A 48 1.98 8.75 -5.10
CA GLY A 48 1.80 9.73 -6.18
C GLY A 48 0.35 10.10 -6.48
N GLY A 49 -0.64 9.42 -5.88
CA GLY A 49 -2.06 9.70 -6.14
C GLY A 49 -2.57 9.16 -7.48
N TYR A 50 -1.88 8.17 -8.07
CA TYR A 50 -2.22 7.54 -9.36
C TYR A 50 -3.12 6.30 -9.21
N THR A 51 -3.45 5.92 -7.97
CA THR A 51 -4.46 4.91 -7.65
C THR A 51 -5.85 5.53 -7.50
N ASP A 52 -6.89 4.70 -7.41
CA ASP A 52 -8.19 5.17 -6.94
C ASP A 52 -8.04 5.79 -5.54
N TRP A 53 -8.73 6.90 -5.30
CA TRP A 53 -8.64 7.58 -4.01
C TRP A 53 -9.35 6.76 -2.92
N PRO A 54 -8.66 6.43 -1.82
CA PRO A 54 -9.29 5.81 -0.65
C PRO A 54 -10.34 6.73 -0.03
N SER A 55 -11.18 6.18 0.84
CA SER A 55 -12.21 6.97 1.56
C SER A 55 -11.66 8.13 2.39
N CYS A 56 -10.35 8.15 2.69
CA CYS A 56 -9.70 9.26 3.37
C CYS A 56 -9.26 10.43 2.45
N GLY A 57 -9.47 10.33 1.13
CA GLY A 57 -9.11 11.36 0.15
C GLY A 57 -7.80 11.06 -0.60
N ASP A 58 -7.21 12.10 -1.18
CA ASP A 58 -5.99 11.99 -2.00
C ASP A 58 -4.79 11.48 -1.17
N PRO A 59 -4.21 10.31 -1.49
CA PRO A 59 -3.11 9.75 -0.72
C PRO A 59 -1.79 10.52 -0.88
N SER A 60 -1.63 11.31 -1.95
CA SER A 60 -0.42 12.13 -2.17
C SER A 60 -0.27 13.28 -1.18
N GLU A 61 -1.38 13.76 -0.64
CA GLU A 61 -1.43 14.82 0.38
C GLU A 61 -1.15 14.28 1.80
N LEU A 62 -1.01 12.96 1.99
CA LEU A 62 -0.84 12.32 3.29
C LEU A 62 0.62 12.21 3.75
N GLY A 63 1.58 12.58 2.90
CA GLY A 63 3.00 12.52 3.22
C GLY A 63 3.48 11.09 3.50
N LEU A 64 3.01 10.12 2.70
CA LEU A 64 3.46 8.73 2.78
C LEU A 64 4.95 8.66 2.45
N PRO A 65 5.77 7.89 3.21
CA PRO A 65 7.12 7.56 2.78
C PRO A 65 7.07 6.84 1.44
N ASP A 66 7.86 7.32 0.49
CA ASP A 66 7.96 6.81 -0.89
C ASP A 66 8.94 5.65 -1.02
N ASP A 67 9.73 5.35 0.01
CA ASP A 67 10.59 4.16 0.07
C ASP A 67 9.89 3.01 0.80
N ILE A 68 9.76 1.85 0.14
CA ILE A 68 9.13 0.67 0.72
C ILE A 68 9.89 0.14 1.96
N ASP A 69 11.20 0.36 2.03
CA ASP A 69 12.01 -0.05 3.19
C ASP A 69 11.70 0.78 4.44
N ALA A 70 11.01 1.92 4.30
CA ALA A 70 10.50 2.72 5.41
C ALA A 70 9.18 2.17 6.00
N TRP A 71 8.59 1.14 5.39
CA TRP A 71 7.36 0.50 5.82
C TRP A 71 7.64 -0.76 6.66
N THR A 72 6.69 -1.15 7.49
CA THR A 72 6.86 -2.37 8.32
C THR A 72 6.48 -3.60 7.50
N TRP A 73 7.44 -4.51 7.35
CA TRP A 73 7.23 -5.81 6.72
C TRP A 73 6.47 -6.77 7.64
N HIS A 74 5.48 -7.47 7.09
CA HIS A 74 4.82 -8.61 7.72
C HIS A 74 4.82 -9.81 6.76
N SER A 75 5.21 -10.96 7.29
CA SER A 75 5.09 -12.24 6.59
C SER A 75 4.70 -13.33 7.57
N ASP A 76 3.58 -14.02 7.32
CA ASP A 76 3.25 -15.24 8.05
C ASP A 76 4.08 -16.39 7.48
N ALA A 77 5.09 -16.82 8.24
CA ALA A 77 5.74 -18.11 8.02
C ALA A 77 4.75 -19.23 8.37
N ARG A 78 4.67 -20.26 7.52
CA ARG A 78 3.91 -21.49 7.86
C ARG A 78 4.56 -22.22 9.02
#